data_AF-A0A1V6JX97-F1
#
_entry.id   AF-A0A1V6JX97-F1
#
_cell.length_a   1.000
_cell.length_b   1.000
_cell.length_c   1.000
_cell.angle_alpha   90.00
_cell.angle_beta   90.00
_cell.angle_gamma   90.00
#
_symmetry.space_group_name_H-M   'P 1'
#
loop_
_entity.id
_entity.type
_entity.pdbx_description
1 polymer ?
#
loop_
_entity_poly.entity_id
_entity_poly.type
_entity_poly.pdbx_seq_one_letter_code
_entity_poly.pdbx_strand_id
1 'polypeptide(L)'
;MLDEPESGVDLENMNLMGKEIAGLLEKDVHIVNRRRSGLIITHTGYILDYLEADQGHVMISGRIRCHGNPREILRVVKEKGYGECLRCKQI
;
A
#
# COMPACT_ATOMS: atom_id res chain seq x y z
N MET A 1 -5.86 1.06 11.20
CA MET A 1 -5.30 2.08 10.28
C MET A 1 -3.85 2.26 10.65
N LEU A 2 -2.95 2.28 9.68
CA LEU A 2 -1.51 2.48 9.85
C LEU A 2 -1.08 3.65 8.96
N ASP A 3 -0.35 4.60 9.52
CA ASP A 3 0.07 5.81 8.82
C ASP A 3 1.59 5.89 8.84
N GLU A 4 2.19 5.85 7.67
CA GLU A 4 3.64 5.80 7.42
C GLU A 4 4.39 4.82 8.34
N PRO A 5 4.03 3.52 8.35
CA PRO A 5 4.62 2.54 9.26
C PRO A 5 6.14 2.37 9.11
N GLU A 6 6.71 2.86 8.01
CA GLU A 6 8.15 2.89 7.74
C GLU A 6 8.91 4.06 8.39
N SER A 7 8.22 5.10 8.83
CA SER A 7 8.85 6.35 9.27
C SER A 7 9.56 6.16 10.62
N GLY A 8 10.89 6.19 10.62
CA GLY A 8 11.73 6.03 11.82
C GLY A 8 11.99 4.59 12.25
N VAL A 9 11.79 3.62 11.35
CA VAL A 9 11.94 2.19 11.62
C VAL A 9 13.06 1.59 10.76
N ASP A 10 13.96 0.83 11.40
CA ASP A 10 15.02 0.08 10.70
C ASP A 10 14.49 -1.10 9.86
N LEU A 11 15.26 -1.52 8.86
CA LEU A 11 14.89 -2.60 7.92
C LEU A 11 14.54 -3.93 8.60
N GLU A 12 15.23 -4.29 9.69
CA GLU A 12 14.96 -5.53 10.43
C GLU A 12 13.59 -5.47 11.13
N ASN A 13 13.28 -4.32 11.73
CA ASN A 13 12.01 -4.06 12.39
C ASN A 13 10.86 -3.96 11.37
N MET A 14 11.13 -3.48 10.15
CA MET A 14 10.14 -3.45 9.07
C MET A 14 9.69 -4.85 8.65
N ASN A 15 10.61 -5.81 8.58
CA ASN A 15 10.26 -7.19 8.26
C ASN A 15 9.39 -7.84 9.34
N LEU A 16 9.71 -7.60 10.62
CA LEU A 16 8.89 -8.09 11.73
C LEU A 16 7.51 -7.44 11.71
N MET A 17 7.44 -6.11 11.56
CA MET A 17 6.15 -5.40 11.49
C MET A 17 5.31 -5.84 10.30
N GLY A 18 5.89 -6.03 9.12
CA GLY A 18 5.16 -6.55 7.96
C GLY A 18 4.47 -7.88 8.25
N LYS A 19 5.16 -8.80 8.94
CA LYS A 19 4.61 -10.09 9.35
C LYS A 19 3.48 -9.96 10.38
N GLU A 20 3.66 -9.14 11.40
CA GLU A 20 2.62 -8.91 12.42
C GLU A 20 1.36 -8.29 11.79
N ILE A 21 1.54 -7.29 10.91
CA ILE A 21 0.44 -6.68 10.16
C ILE A 21 -0.22 -7.72 9.25
N ALA A 22 0.55 -8.57 8.57
CA ALA A 22 -0.01 -9.62 7.73
C ALA A 22 -0.89 -10.60 8.52
N GLY A 23 -0.49 -10.98 9.74
CA GLY A 23 -1.30 -11.80 10.64
C GLY A 23 -2.56 -11.08 11.12
N LEU A 24 -2.45 -9.79 11.46
CA LEU A 24 -3.61 -8.98 11.81
C LEU A 24 -4.61 -8.85 10.66
N LEU A 25 -4.13 -8.83 9.42
CA LEU A 25 -4.94 -8.72 8.20
C LEU A 25 -5.33 -10.07 7.59
N GLU A 26 -5.08 -11.18 8.29
CA GLU A 26 -5.44 -12.54 7.85
C GLU A 26 -4.93 -12.84 6.42
N LYS A 27 -3.70 -12.41 6.11
CA LYS A 27 -3.15 -12.53 4.75
C LYS A 27 -2.93 -13.98 4.31
N ASP A 28 -2.77 -14.89 5.26
CA ASP A 28 -2.74 -16.34 5.10
C ASP A 28 -4.12 -16.96 4.78
N VAL A 29 -5.21 -16.24 5.03
CA VAL A 29 -6.58 -16.65 4.71
C VAL A 29 -6.95 -16.16 3.31
N HIS A 30 -7.69 -16.99 2.56
CA HIS A 30 -8.19 -16.61 1.24
C HIS A 30 -9.08 -15.36 1.32
N ILE A 31 -8.94 -14.42 0.38
CA ILE A 31 -9.49 -13.06 0.48
C ILE A 31 -11.00 -13.01 0.78
N VAL A 32 -11.79 -13.93 0.22
CA VAL A 32 -13.25 -14.00 0.44
C VAL A 32 -13.65 -14.47 1.85
N ASN A 33 -12.71 -15.07 2.58
CA ASN A 33 -12.93 -15.60 3.93
C ASN A 33 -12.32 -14.68 5.02
N ARG A 34 -11.58 -13.64 4.64
CA ARG A 34 -11.01 -12.66 5.58
C ARG A 34 -12.13 -11.86 6.23
N ARG A 35 -12.01 -11.63 7.54
CA ARG A 35 -12.94 -10.85 8.37
C ARG A 35 -12.33 -9.53 8.84
N ARG A 36 -11.03 -9.35 8.65
CA ARG A 36 -10.27 -8.16 9.07
C ARG A 36 -9.83 -7.37 7.85
N SER A 37 -9.86 -6.05 7.99
CA SER A 37 -9.44 -5.10 6.95
C SER A 37 -8.50 -4.06 7.53
N GLY A 38 -7.56 -3.58 6.72
CA GLY A 38 -6.61 -2.55 7.09
C GLY A 38 -6.54 -1.46 6.03
N LEU A 39 -6.24 -0.25 6.46
CA LEU A 39 -5.84 0.86 5.61
C LEU A 39 -4.42 1.25 6.00
N ILE A 40 -3.55 1.28 5.00
CA ILE A 40 -2.15 1.68 5.12
C ILE A 40 -1.95 2.91 4.25
N ILE A 41 -1.43 3.96 4.87
CA ILE A 41 -1.09 5.22 4.20
C ILE A 41 0.44 5.29 4.17
N THR A 42 1.00 5.53 2.99
CA THR A 42 2.45 5.63 2.79
C THR A 42 2.73 6.51 1.57
N HIS A 43 3.77 7.34 1.66
CA HIS A 43 4.25 8.14 0.54
C HIS A 43 5.48 7.50 -0.15
N THR A 44 6.17 6.57 0.53
CA THR A 44 7.37 5.90 0.02
C THR A 44 7.06 4.57 -0.67
N GLY A 45 6.03 3.87 -0.20
CA GLY A 45 5.68 2.53 -0.61
C GLY A 45 6.62 1.43 -0.11
N TYR A 46 7.59 1.70 0.76
CA TYR A 46 8.54 0.68 1.27
C TYR A 46 7.84 -0.47 1.99
N ILE A 47 6.73 -0.20 2.68
CA ILE A 47 5.93 -1.24 3.35
C ILE A 47 5.42 -2.33 2.39
N LEU A 48 5.24 -2.00 1.09
CA LEU A 48 4.78 -2.96 0.07
C LEU A 48 5.83 -4.03 -0.27
N ASP A 49 7.08 -3.87 0.16
CA ASP A 49 8.11 -4.91 0.04
C ASP A 49 7.95 -6.01 1.11
N TYR A 50 7.24 -5.72 2.20
CA TYR A 50 7.04 -6.63 3.34
C TYR A 50 5.59 -7.09 3.51
N LEU A 51 4.64 -6.39 2.89
CA LEU A 51 3.22 -6.67 3.01
C LEU A 51 2.49 -6.42 1.69
N GLU A 52 1.90 -7.47 1.13
CA GLU A 52 1.08 -7.36 -0.07
C GLU A 52 -0.27 -6.69 0.25
N ALA A 53 -0.51 -5.53 -0.33
CA ALA A 53 -1.82 -4.88 -0.29
C ALA A 53 -2.76 -5.45 -1.36
N ASP A 54 -4.05 -5.52 -1.07
CA ASP A 54 -5.03 -6.09 -2.02
C ASP A 54 -5.43 -5.06 -3.09
N GLN A 55 -5.46 -3.77 -2.74
CA GLN A 55 -5.78 -2.65 -3.65
C GLN A 55 -5.01 -1.39 -3.26
N GLY A 56 -4.52 -0.65 -4.25
CA GLY A 56 -3.82 0.62 -4.08
C GLY A 56 -4.69 1.79 -4.51
N HIS A 57 -4.53 2.95 -3.85
CA HIS A 57 -5.21 4.20 -4.18
C HIS A 57 -4.20 5.35 -4.07
N VAL A 58 -4.29 6.33 -4.97
CA VAL A 58 -3.51 7.57 -4.88
C VAL A 58 -4.45 8.75 -4.69
N MET A 59 -4.20 9.51 -3.63
CA MET A 59 -4.93 10.73 -3.31
C MET A 59 -4.15 11.97 -3.77
N ILE A 60 -4.79 12.85 -4.54
CA ILE A 60 -4.22 14.13 -4.98
C ILE A 60 -5.27 15.22 -4.78
N SER A 61 -4.89 16.28 -4.06
CA SER A 61 -5.78 17.40 -3.72
C SER A 61 -7.08 16.93 -3.02
N GLY A 62 -6.94 16.02 -2.04
CA GLY A 62 -8.06 15.51 -1.24
C GLY A 62 -9.04 14.58 -1.97
N ARG A 63 -8.69 14.08 -3.16
CA ARG A 63 -9.53 13.13 -3.92
C ARG A 63 -8.71 11.93 -4.38
N ILE A 64 -9.33 10.74 -4.39
CA ILE A 64 -8.75 9.55 -5.03
C ILE A 64 -8.74 9.78 -6.54
N ARG A 65 -7.57 9.67 -7.18
CA ARG A 65 -7.39 9.92 -8.61
C ARG A 65 -7.12 8.66 -9.42
N CYS A 66 -6.31 7.75 -8.90
CA CYS A 66 -6.08 6.43 -9.48
C CYS A 66 -6.22 5.36 -8.39
N HIS A 67 -6.66 4.18 -8.81
CA HIS A 67 -6.75 2.98 -7.99
C HIS A 67 -6.41 1.78 -8.87
N GLY A 68 -5.99 0.66 -8.27
CA GLY A 68 -5.51 -0.48 -9.05
C GLY A 68 -4.60 -1.40 -8.23
N ASN A 69 -3.72 -2.14 -8.93
CA ASN A 69 -2.70 -2.95 -8.28
C ASN A 69 -1.68 -2.04 -7.56
N PRO A 70 -1.41 -2.25 -6.25
CA PRO A 70 -0.49 -1.40 -5.49
C PRO A 70 0.94 -1.33 -6.06
N ARG A 71 1.48 -2.45 -6.55
CA ARG A 71 2.84 -2.50 -7.11
C ARG A 71 2.93 -1.75 -8.44
N GLU A 72 1.93 -1.89 -9.31
CA GLU A 72 1.87 -1.13 -10.57
C GLU A 72 1.71 0.37 -10.33
N ILE A 73 0.83 0.75 -9.39
CA ILE A 73 0.70 2.17 -8.98
C ILE A 73 2.04 2.70 -8.48
N LEU A 74 2.69 1.99 -7.55
CA LEU A 74 3.97 2.43 -6.98
C LEU A 74 5.05 2.56 -8.06
N ARG A 75 5.12 1.61 -9.00
CA ARG A 75 6.03 1.63 -10.14
C ARG A 75 5.80 2.87 -11.00
N VAL A 76 4.56 3.13 -11.40
CA VAL A 76 4.20 4.30 -12.22
C VAL A 76 4.53 5.60 -11.50
N VAL A 77 4.23 5.70 -10.19
CA VAL A 77 4.56 6.88 -9.39
C VAL A 77 6.07 7.09 -9.29
N LYS A 78 6.87 6.02 -9.12
CA LYS A 78 8.34 6.10 -9.09
C LYS A 78 8.94 6.51 -10.43
N GLU A 79 8.41 5.99 -11.55
CA GLU A 79 8.94 6.24 -12.90
C GLU A 79 8.50 7.59 -13.49
N LYS A 80 7.24 7.98 -13.25
CA LYS A 80 6.58 9.11 -13.95
C LYS A 80 6.05 10.20 -13.03
N GLY A 81 6.12 10.00 -11.71
CA GLY A 81 5.58 10.90 -10.70
C GLY A 81 4.06 10.78 -10.52
N TYR A 82 3.56 11.37 -9.44
CA TYR A 82 2.13 11.38 -9.08
C TYR A 82 1.22 12.02 -10.15
N GLY A 83 1.76 12.92 -10.99
CA GLY A 83 1.01 13.56 -12.07
C GLY A 83 0.48 12.58 -13.11
N GLU A 84 1.10 11.41 -13.28
CA GLU A 84 0.59 10.39 -14.21
C GLU A 84 -0.79 9.86 -13.78
N CYS A 85 -1.04 9.77 -12.47
CA CYS A 85 -2.36 9.38 -11.95
C CYS A 85 -3.47 10.40 -12.24
N LEU A 86 -3.15 11.62 -12.69
CA LEU A 86 -4.16 12.58 -13.19
C LEU A 86 -4.53 12.31 -14.66
N ARG A 87 -3.67 11.60 -15.39
CA ARG A 87 -3.85 11.26 -16.82
C ARG A 87 -4.48 9.88 -17.01
N CYS A 88 -4.27 8.97 -16.07
CA CYS A 88 -4.84 7.62 -16.08
C CYS A 88 -6.34 7.63 -15.71
N LYS A 89 -7.20 7.02 -16.55
CA LYS A 89 -8.63 6.83 -16.24
C LYS A 89 -8.95 5.50 -15.55
N GLN A 90 -8.02 4.54 -15.53
CA GLN A 90 -8.06 3.26 -14.80
C GLN A 90 -6.69 2.56 -14.97
N ILE A 91 -6.13 1.96 -13.91
CA ILE A 91 -4.91 1.14 -13.92
C ILE A 91 -5.24 -0.20 -13.25
#